data_AF-A0A8J6KMB3-F1
#
_entry.id   AF-A0A8J6KMB3-F1
#
_cell.length_a   1.000
_cell.length_b   1.000
_cell.length_c   1.000
_cell.angle_alpha   90.00
_cell.angle_beta   90.00
_cell.angle_gamma   90.00
#
_symmetry.space_group_name_H-M   'P 1'
#
loop_
_entity.id
_entity.type
_entity.pdbx_description
1 polymer ?
#
loop_
_entity_poly.entity_id
_entity_poly.type
_entity_poly.pdbx_seq_one_letter_code
_entity_poly.pdbx_strand_id
1 'polypeptide(L)'
;TGGVCIAQSQKIPREPRPGEFEKIIKRLLETPNARAVIMFANEDDIRRILEAAKKLNQRGHFLWIGSDSWGSKIAPVYQQEAIAEGAVTILPKRASIDGFDRYFRSRTLANNRRNVWFAEFWEENFGCKLGSHGKRNSHMKKCTGRPSFTLPSSHHLREEVLLRHDWQSSVFWCLIFP
;
A
#
# COMPACT_ATOMS: atom_id res chain seq x y z
N THR A 1 -20.97 0.90 30.40
CA THR A 1 -19.78 1.78 30.38
C THR A 1 -18.62 0.99 29.81
N GLY A 2 -18.18 1.31 28.59
CA GLY A 2 -17.02 0.67 27.96
C GLY A 2 -15.98 1.75 27.67
N GLY A 3 -15.04 1.95 28.60
CA GLY A 3 -13.94 2.88 28.41
C GLY A 3 -12.74 2.15 27.81
N VAL A 4 -12.11 2.76 26.80
CA VAL A 4 -10.82 2.30 26.27
C VAL A 4 -9.75 3.27 26.73
N CYS A 5 -8.65 2.75 27.27
CA CYS A 5 -7.50 3.55 27.69
C CYS A 5 -6.31 3.28 26.78
N ILE A 6 -5.54 4.34 26.49
CA ILE A 6 -4.32 4.24 25.68
C ILE A 6 -3.14 4.15 26.65
N ALA A 7 -2.46 3.00 26.69
CA ALA A 7 -1.30 2.80 27.56
C ALA A 7 -0.10 3.64 27.12
N GLN A 8 0.13 3.72 25.81
CA GLN A 8 1.16 4.56 25.21
C GLN A 8 0.85 4.86 23.74
N SER A 9 1.45 5.92 23.21
CA SER A 9 1.34 6.31 21.80
C SER A 9 2.73 6.53 21.20
N GLN A 10 3.07 5.75 20.18
CA GLN A 10 4.35 5.86 19.46
C GLN A 10 4.13 6.46 18.08
N LYS A 11 5.02 7.36 17.66
CA LYS A 11 4.99 8.00 16.34
C LYS A 11 6.18 7.54 15.51
N ILE A 12 5.91 7.11 14.28
CA ILE A 12 6.94 6.80 13.29
C ILE A 12 7.38 8.11 12.61
N PRO A 13 8.68 8.47 12.65
CA PRO A 13 9.18 9.64 11.94
C PRO A 13 9.09 9.44 10.42
N ARG A 14 8.98 10.53 9.65
CA ARG A 14 8.90 10.48 8.18
C ARG A 14 10.13 9.83 7.54
N GLU A 15 11.29 10.03 8.15
CA GLU A 15 12.57 9.45 7.73
C GLU A 15 13.18 8.70 8.92
N PRO A 16 12.78 7.43 9.13
CA PRO A 16 13.29 6.62 10.22
C PRO A 16 14.78 6.33 10.03
N ARG A 17 15.57 6.64 11.07
CA ARG A 17 16.97 6.21 11.13
C ARG A 17 17.03 4.69 11.37
N PRO A 18 18.13 4.03 11.00
CA PRO A 18 18.35 2.63 11.37
C PRO A 18 18.15 2.41 12.88
N GLY A 19 17.39 1.39 13.26
CA GLY A 19 17.11 1.08 14.67
C GLY A 19 15.87 1.76 15.26
N GLU A 20 15.22 2.71 14.58
CA GLU A 20 14.05 3.43 15.13
C GLU A 20 12.85 2.49 15.35
N PHE A 21 12.62 1.55 14.44
CA PHE A 21 11.52 0.57 14.58
C PHE A 21 11.75 -0.36 15.77
N GLU A 22 12.97 -0.82 16.00
CA GLU A 22 13.35 -1.61 17.17
C GLU A 22 13.16 -0.82 18.47
N LYS A 23 13.45 0.49 18.48
CA LYS A 23 13.16 1.36 19.63
C LYS A 23 11.66 1.49 19.91
N ILE A 24 10.83 1.56 18.86
CA ILE A 24 9.36 1.59 19.02
C ILE A 24 8.90 0.28 19.68
N ILE A 25 9.34 -0.88 19.19
CA ILE A 25 8.99 -2.17 19.80
C ILE A 25 9.44 -2.25 21.26
N LYS A 26 10.67 -1.83 21.56
CA LYS A 26 11.17 -1.79 22.94
C LYS A 26 10.31 -0.91 23.84
N ARG A 27 9.88 0.27 23.37
CA ARG A 27 8.96 1.12 24.11
C ARG A 27 7.60 0.46 24.32
N LEU A 28 7.06 -0.22 23.31
CA LEU A 28 5.80 -0.98 23.46
C LEU A 28 5.92 -2.07 24.55
N LEU A 29 7.08 -2.70 24.68
CA LEU A 29 7.36 -3.71 25.72
C LEU A 29 7.44 -3.14 27.15
N GLU A 30 7.62 -1.83 27.31
CA GLU A 30 7.59 -1.18 28.64
C GLU A 30 6.19 -1.23 29.29
N THR A 31 5.14 -1.51 28.51
CA THR A 31 3.76 -1.71 28.99
C THR A 31 3.29 -3.15 28.75
N PRO A 32 3.76 -4.15 29.53
CA PRO A 32 3.52 -5.57 29.25
C PRO A 32 2.03 -5.97 29.35
N ASN A 33 1.23 -5.23 30.12
CA ASN A 33 -0.22 -5.47 30.23
C ASN A 33 -0.98 -5.04 28.97
N ALA A 34 -0.43 -4.13 28.17
CA ALA A 34 -1.02 -3.65 26.93
C ALA A 34 -0.52 -4.49 25.75
N ARG A 35 -1.21 -5.61 25.48
CA ARG A 35 -0.84 -6.52 24.38
C ARG A 35 -1.38 -6.11 23.02
N ALA A 36 -2.51 -5.38 22.99
CA ALA A 36 -3.10 -4.91 21.74
C ALA A 36 -2.38 -3.65 21.24
N VAL A 37 -1.94 -3.67 19.97
CA VAL A 37 -1.26 -2.55 19.32
C VAL A 37 -2.06 -2.13 18.09
N ILE A 38 -2.64 -0.93 18.14
CA ILE A 38 -3.37 -0.34 17.01
C ILE A 38 -2.38 0.42 16.13
N MET A 39 -2.33 0.06 14.85
CA MET A 39 -1.40 0.63 13.87
C MET A 39 -2.15 1.42 12.81
N PHE A 40 -1.86 2.72 12.78
CA PHE A 40 -2.19 3.63 11.69
C PHE A 40 -0.90 4.02 10.99
N ALA A 41 -0.50 3.22 10.00
CA ALA A 41 0.77 3.37 9.30
C ALA A 41 0.63 2.89 7.84
N ASN A 42 1.52 3.37 6.97
CA ASN A 42 1.56 2.90 5.59
C ASN A 42 2.11 1.46 5.51
N GLU A 43 2.04 0.88 4.31
CA GLU A 43 2.45 -0.51 4.04
C GLU A 43 3.90 -0.80 4.45
N ASP A 44 4.83 0.10 4.08
CA ASP A 44 6.26 -0.05 4.34
C ASP A 44 6.60 0.02 5.83
N ASP A 45 5.97 0.94 6.56
CA ASP A 45 6.18 1.13 7.99
C ASP A 45 5.64 -0.06 8.79
N ILE A 46 4.47 -0.61 8.41
CA ILE A 46 3.93 -1.82 9.02
C ILE A 46 4.92 -2.98 8.82
N ARG A 47 5.41 -3.16 7.59
CA ARG A 47 6.41 -4.19 7.27
C ARG A 47 7.62 -4.10 8.19
N ARG A 48 8.17 -2.90 8.35
CA ARG A 48 9.37 -2.63 9.16
C ARG A 48 9.12 -2.80 10.66
N ILE A 49 7.93 -2.45 11.16
CA ILE A 49 7.52 -2.72 12.55
C ILE A 49 7.46 -4.22 12.82
N LEU A 50 6.81 -5.00 11.95
CA LEU A 50 6.73 -6.46 12.09
C LEU A 50 8.10 -7.12 11.97
N GLU A 51 8.96 -6.63 11.08
CA GLU A 51 10.35 -7.06 10.97
C GLU A 51 11.15 -6.77 12.25
N ALA A 52 11.00 -5.58 12.84
CA ALA A 52 11.65 -5.23 14.11
C ALA A 52 11.15 -6.11 15.26
N ALA A 53 9.85 -6.40 15.33
CA ALA A 53 9.28 -7.33 16.30
C ALA A 53 9.82 -8.76 16.11
N LYS A 54 9.99 -9.19 14.85
CA LYS A 54 10.65 -10.47 14.51
C LYS A 54 12.09 -10.52 15.02
N LYS A 55 12.89 -9.48 14.76
CA LYS A 55 14.29 -9.38 15.21
C LYS A 55 14.42 -9.44 16.73
N LEU A 56 13.43 -8.92 17.45
CA LEU A 56 13.37 -8.94 18.91
C LEU A 56 12.66 -10.19 19.47
N ASN A 57 12.37 -11.20 18.63
CA ASN A 57 11.72 -12.46 19.00
C ASN A 57 10.36 -12.28 19.72
N GLN A 58 9.61 -11.24 19.38
CA GLN A 58 8.31 -10.94 20.00
C GLN A 58 7.15 -11.67 19.32
N ARG A 59 7.33 -12.97 19.05
CA ARG A 59 6.27 -13.81 18.46
C ARG A 59 5.14 -14.03 19.47
N GLY A 60 3.90 -13.78 19.07
CA GLY A 60 2.71 -14.01 19.89
C GLY A 60 2.56 -13.09 21.10
N HIS A 61 3.47 -12.13 21.31
CA HIS A 61 3.38 -11.18 22.40
C HIS A 61 2.26 -10.15 22.14
N PHE A 62 2.32 -9.50 20.97
CA PHE A 62 1.39 -8.45 20.56
C PHE A 62 0.22 -9.01 19.75
N LEU A 63 -0.95 -8.40 19.93
CA LEU A 63 -2.10 -8.52 19.04
C LEU A 63 -2.17 -7.28 18.16
N TRP A 64 -1.89 -7.45 16.87
CA TRP A 64 -1.86 -6.33 15.93
C TRP A 64 -3.24 -5.99 15.41
N ILE A 65 -3.60 -4.71 15.46
CA ILE A 65 -4.83 -4.16 14.89
C ILE A 65 -4.44 -3.14 13.82
N GLY A 66 -4.57 -3.48 12.54
CA GLY A 66 -4.16 -2.64 11.41
C GLY A 66 -5.31 -1.83 10.82
N SER A 67 -5.01 -0.62 10.34
CA SER A 67 -5.91 0.17 9.50
C SER A 67 -6.08 -0.45 8.09
N ASP A 68 -6.88 0.22 7.26
CA ASP A 68 -7.13 -0.12 5.86
C ASP A 68 -5.88 -0.13 4.97
N SER A 69 -4.85 0.63 5.37
CA SER A 69 -3.54 0.64 4.71
C SER A 69 -2.87 -0.74 4.73
N TRP A 70 -3.13 -1.56 5.76
CA TRP A 70 -2.81 -2.99 5.78
C TRP A 70 -3.86 -3.78 5.01
N GLY A 71 -5.12 -3.71 5.44
CA GLY A 71 -6.23 -4.44 4.82
C GLY A 71 -5.92 -5.92 4.60
N SER A 72 -6.11 -6.41 3.37
CA SER A 72 -5.83 -7.79 2.96
C SER A 72 -4.50 -7.97 2.23
N LYS A 73 -3.58 -6.99 2.32
CA LYS A 73 -2.32 -7.02 1.56
C LYS A 73 -1.33 -8.00 2.19
N ILE A 74 -0.64 -8.76 1.33
CA ILE A 74 0.41 -9.69 1.75
C ILE A 74 1.76 -9.02 1.99
N ALA A 75 2.03 -7.89 1.33
CA ALA A 75 3.34 -7.22 1.33
C ALA A 75 3.88 -6.85 2.73
N PRO A 76 3.06 -6.33 3.68
CA PRO A 76 3.53 -6.08 5.05
C PRO A 76 3.93 -7.33 5.81
N VAL A 77 3.35 -8.49 5.46
CA VAL A 77 3.45 -9.73 6.24
C VAL A 77 4.47 -10.69 5.66
N TYR A 78 4.78 -10.59 4.38
CA TYR A 78 5.69 -11.49 3.68
C TYR A 78 7.06 -11.60 4.36
N GLN A 79 7.43 -12.83 4.77
CA GLN A 79 8.59 -13.23 5.58
C GLN A 79 8.52 -12.95 7.10
N GLN A 80 7.42 -12.41 7.61
CA GLN A 80 7.16 -12.20 9.04
C GLN A 80 5.75 -12.66 9.44
N GLU A 81 5.26 -13.71 8.78
CA GLU A 81 3.93 -14.29 8.95
C GLU A 81 3.67 -14.70 10.41
N ALA A 82 4.67 -15.33 11.04
CA ALA A 82 4.60 -15.78 12.43
C ALA A 82 4.40 -14.63 13.44
N ILE A 83 4.82 -13.40 13.11
CA ILE A 83 4.64 -12.22 13.98
C ILE A 83 3.27 -11.60 13.81
N ALA A 84 2.73 -11.64 12.58
CA ALA A 84 1.40 -11.13 12.25
C ALA A 84 0.26 -12.14 12.48
N GLU A 85 0.58 -13.33 13.00
CA GLU A 85 -0.39 -14.37 13.29
C GLU A 85 -1.47 -13.86 14.25
N GLY A 86 -2.74 -13.96 13.85
CA GLY A 86 -3.88 -13.46 14.62
C GLY A 86 -4.13 -11.94 14.51
N ALA A 87 -3.43 -11.23 13.63
CA ALA A 87 -3.69 -9.81 13.39
C ALA A 87 -5.11 -9.57 12.86
N VAL A 88 -5.73 -8.50 13.32
CA VAL A 88 -7.04 -8.02 12.84
C VAL A 88 -6.80 -6.76 12.02
N THR A 89 -7.29 -6.72 10.79
CA THR A 89 -7.15 -5.53 9.94
C THR A 89 -8.51 -5.06 9.47
N ILE A 90 -8.62 -3.76 9.23
CA ILE A 90 -9.80 -3.17 8.64
C ILE A 90 -9.65 -3.23 7.13
N LEU A 91 -10.70 -3.65 6.41
CA LEU A 91 -10.78 -3.51 4.97
C LEU A 91 -12.15 -2.95 4.60
N PRO A 92 -12.23 -1.70 4.10
CA PRO A 92 -13.50 -1.12 3.68
C PRO A 92 -14.18 -1.98 2.62
N LYS A 93 -15.50 -2.18 2.76
CA LYS A 93 -16.29 -2.92 1.78
C LYS A 93 -16.24 -2.19 0.44
N ARG A 94 -15.78 -2.89 -0.60
CA ARG A 94 -15.74 -2.36 -1.97
C ARG A 94 -17.01 -2.76 -2.72
N ALA A 95 -17.57 -1.83 -3.49
CA ALA A 95 -18.66 -2.11 -4.43
C ALA A 95 -18.17 -1.91 -5.86
N SER A 96 -18.63 -2.74 -6.80
CA SER A 96 -18.41 -2.50 -8.21
C SER A 96 -19.30 -1.34 -8.67
N ILE A 97 -18.69 -0.37 -9.36
CA ILE A 97 -19.45 0.66 -10.06
C ILE A 97 -19.74 0.14 -11.46
N ASP A 98 -21.02 -0.01 -11.77
CA ASP A 98 -21.47 -0.46 -13.08
C ASP A 98 -20.96 0.48 -14.17
N GLY A 99 -20.42 -0.11 -15.25
CA GLY A 99 -19.86 0.65 -16.36
C GLY A 99 -18.46 1.21 -16.13
N PHE A 100 -17.92 1.24 -14.90
CA PHE A 100 -16.56 1.72 -14.65
C PHE A 100 -15.50 0.86 -15.37
N ASP A 101 -15.65 -0.47 -15.35
CA ASP A 101 -14.72 -1.35 -16.07
C ASP A 101 -14.77 -1.11 -17.58
N ARG A 102 -15.97 -0.87 -18.13
CA ARG A 102 -16.14 -0.55 -19.55
C ARG A 102 -15.48 0.78 -19.90
N TYR A 103 -15.72 1.79 -19.07
CA TYR A 103 -15.11 3.12 -19.20
C TYR A 103 -13.58 3.00 -19.18
N PHE A 104 -13.01 2.35 -18.17
CA PHE A 104 -11.57 2.25 -17.96
C PHE A 104 -10.91 1.47 -19.10
N ARG A 105 -11.48 0.33 -19.51
CA ARG A 105 -10.96 -0.49 -20.63
C ARG A 105 -11.08 0.20 -21.98
N SER A 106 -12.03 1.11 -22.15
CA SER A 106 -12.16 1.88 -23.40
C SER A 106 -11.08 2.96 -23.57
N ARG A 107 -10.28 3.26 -22.53
CA ARG A 107 -9.25 4.29 -22.59
C ARG A 107 -8.03 3.81 -23.36
N THR A 108 -7.58 4.65 -24.29
CA THR A 108 -6.40 4.48 -25.13
C THR A 108 -5.60 5.77 -25.14
N LEU A 109 -4.33 5.68 -25.53
CA LEU A 109 -3.43 6.83 -25.66
C LEU A 109 -3.97 7.90 -26.63
N ALA A 110 -4.79 7.49 -27.60
CA ALA A 110 -5.42 8.41 -28.55
C ALA A 110 -6.59 9.19 -27.94
N ASN A 111 -7.38 8.55 -27.06
CA ASN A 111 -8.64 9.10 -26.57
C ASN A 111 -8.60 9.63 -25.13
N ASN A 112 -7.46 9.51 -24.43
CA ASN A 112 -7.30 9.93 -23.04
C ASN A 112 -6.18 10.98 -22.85
N ARG A 113 -6.15 12.01 -23.71
CA ARG A 113 -5.15 13.09 -23.64
C ARG A 113 -5.28 14.00 -22.40
N ARG A 114 -6.42 13.94 -21.71
CA ARG A 114 -6.68 14.73 -20.49
C ARG A 114 -5.84 14.25 -19.29
N ASN A 115 -5.54 12.95 -19.21
CA ASN A 115 -4.74 12.39 -18.13
C ASN A 115 -3.27 12.37 -18.55
N VAL A 116 -2.49 13.30 -17.99
CA VAL A 116 -1.06 13.47 -18.29
C VAL A 116 -0.21 12.27 -17.86
N TRP A 117 -0.65 11.50 -16.87
CA TRP A 117 0.03 10.29 -16.38
C TRP A 117 -0.34 9.03 -17.17
N PHE A 118 -1.29 9.11 -18.11
CA PHE A 118 -1.78 7.93 -18.83
C PHE A 118 -0.71 7.32 -19.75
N ALA A 119 0.21 8.14 -20.27
CA ALA A 119 1.33 7.66 -21.07
C ALA A 119 2.28 6.79 -20.24
N GLU A 120 2.67 7.27 -19.06
CA GLU A 120 3.53 6.54 -18.11
C GLU A 120 2.87 5.23 -17.64
N PHE A 121 1.60 5.31 -17.21
CA PHE A 121 0.80 4.14 -16.86
C PHE A 121 0.80 3.07 -17.96
N TRP A 122 0.64 3.50 -19.22
CA TRP A 122 0.60 2.59 -20.36
C TRP A 122 1.96 1.92 -20.61
N GLU A 123 3.05 2.67 -20.55
CA GLU A 123 4.38 2.12 -20.74
C GLU A 123 4.73 1.06 -19.69
N GLU A 124 4.40 1.33 -18.43
CA GLU A 124 4.73 0.43 -17.33
C GLU A 124 3.85 -0.81 -17.31
N ASN A 125 2.54 -0.65 -17.47
CA ASN A 125 1.59 -1.75 -17.40
C ASN A 125 1.68 -2.69 -18.62
N PHE A 126 2.12 -2.19 -19.78
CA PHE A 126 2.28 -2.99 -21.00
C PHE A 126 3.74 -3.28 -21.36
N GLY A 127 4.71 -2.88 -20.52
CA GLY A 127 6.13 -3.13 -20.71
C GLY A 127 6.65 -2.62 -22.07
N CYS A 128 6.18 -1.45 -22.49
CA CYS A 128 6.46 -0.89 -23.82
C CYS A 128 6.92 0.56 -23.72
N LYS A 129 7.47 1.11 -24.81
CA LYS A 129 7.84 2.54 -24.88
C LYS A 129 7.09 3.28 -25.98
N LEU A 130 6.57 4.45 -25.62
CA LEU A 130 5.98 5.44 -26.49
C LEU A 130 7.12 6.25 -27.10
N GLY A 131 7.20 6.26 -28.43
CA GLY A 131 8.33 6.89 -29.11
C GLY A 131 8.32 8.41 -28.93
N SER A 132 9.21 8.93 -28.09
CA SER A 132 10.22 9.95 -28.45
C SER A 132 10.86 10.59 -27.20
N HIS A 133 11.91 9.96 -26.64
CA HIS A 133 13.06 10.60 -25.99
C HIS A 133 14.09 9.54 -25.54
N GLY A 134 14.75 8.91 -26.51
CA GLY A 134 15.86 8.00 -26.21
C GLY A 134 16.32 7.24 -27.44
N LYS A 135 17.63 7.16 -27.63
CA LYS A 135 18.28 6.43 -28.73
C LYS A 135 17.67 5.05 -28.93
N ARG A 136 17.54 4.61 -30.19
CA ARG A 136 17.06 3.28 -30.59
C ARG A 136 17.88 2.17 -29.91
N ASN A 137 17.53 1.79 -28.69
CA ASN A 137 17.96 0.53 -28.11
C ASN A 137 17.06 -0.57 -28.68
N SER A 138 17.69 -1.46 -29.43
CA SER A 138 17.08 -2.43 -30.36
C SER A 138 16.22 -3.54 -29.72
N HIS A 139 15.96 -3.51 -28.41
CA HIS A 139 15.30 -4.60 -27.67
C HIS A 139 13.95 -4.24 -27.03
N MET A 140 13.50 -2.98 -27.06
CA MET A 140 12.25 -2.57 -26.38
C MET A 140 11.06 -2.56 -27.35
N LYS A 141 9.95 -3.22 -26.98
CA LYS A 141 8.72 -3.25 -27.79
C LYS A 141 8.08 -1.86 -27.84
N LYS A 142 7.69 -1.41 -29.03
CA LYS A 142 6.90 -0.18 -29.21
C LYS A 142 5.48 -0.42 -28.70
N CYS A 143 4.92 0.55 -27.98
CA CYS A 143 3.53 0.47 -27.54
C CYS A 143 2.57 0.49 -28.74
N THR A 144 1.67 -0.49 -28.82
CA THR A 144 0.50 -0.41 -29.70
C THR A 144 -0.55 0.46 -29.02
N GLY A 145 -1.18 1.38 -29.76
CA GLY A 145 -2.27 2.23 -29.25
C GLY A 145 -3.56 1.47 -28.91
N ARG A 146 -3.49 0.14 -28.81
CA ARG A 146 -4.56 -0.79 -28.43
C ARG A 146 -4.04 -1.62 -27.26
N PRO A 147 -4.86 -1.82 -26.22
CA PRO A 147 -4.49 -2.72 -25.13
C PRO A 147 -4.34 -4.12 -25.71
N SER A 148 -3.26 -4.84 -25.39
CA SER A 148 -3.20 -6.27 -25.67
C SER A 148 -4.28 -6.98 -24.85
N PHE A 149 -4.84 -8.05 -25.39
CA PHE A 149 -6.03 -8.74 -24.85
C PHE A 149 -5.86 -9.32 -23.44
N THR A 150 -4.64 -9.37 -22.91
CA THR A 150 -4.35 -9.79 -21.54
C THR A 150 -4.05 -8.58 -20.66
N LEU A 151 -5.10 -7.83 -20.32
CA LEU A 151 -5.07 -7.06 -19.07
C LEU A 151 -5.02 -8.08 -17.93
N PRO A 152 -4.14 -7.92 -16.91
CA PRO A 152 -4.28 -8.68 -15.68
C PRO A 152 -5.70 -8.46 -15.13
N SER A 153 -6.23 -9.48 -14.44
CA SER A 153 -7.63 -9.48 -13.97
C SER A 153 -8.04 -8.12 -13.39
N SER A 154 -9.29 -7.69 -13.65
CA SER A 154 -9.78 -6.36 -13.25
C SER A 154 -9.58 -6.06 -11.76
N HIS A 155 -9.55 -7.09 -10.91
CA HIS A 155 -9.25 -6.97 -9.49
C HIS A 155 -7.80 -6.53 -9.23
N HIS A 156 -6.83 -7.09 -9.93
CA HIS A 156 -5.41 -6.75 -9.76
C HIS A 156 -5.12 -5.33 -10.24
N LEU A 157 -5.68 -4.93 -11.38
CA LEU A 157 -5.58 -3.54 -11.87
C LEU A 157 -6.31 -2.54 -10.98
N ARG A 158 -7.44 -2.92 -10.36
CA ARG A 158 -8.12 -2.08 -9.37
C ARG A 158 -7.25 -1.87 -8.14
N GLU A 159 -6.56 -2.91 -7.66
CA GLU A 159 -5.63 -2.76 -6.54
C GLU A 159 -4.40 -1.94 -6.93
N GLU A 160 -3.77 -2.17 -8.08
CA GLU A 160 -2.61 -1.38 -8.52
C GLU A 160 -2.95 0.09 -8.86
N VAL A 161 -4.11 0.37 -9.46
CA VAL A 161 -4.56 1.75 -9.73
C VAL A 161 -4.95 2.46 -8.43
N LEU A 162 -5.58 1.76 -7.47
CA LEU A 162 -5.86 2.32 -6.13
C LEU A 162 -4.56 2.53 -5.33
N LEU A 163 -3.57 1.65 -5.46
CA LEU A 163 -2.25 1.76 -4.83
C LEU A 163 -1.38 2.86 -5.45
N ARG A 164 -1.47 3.12 -6.76
CA ARG A 164 -0.78 4.28 -7.37
C ARG A 164 -1.45 5.61 -7.11
N HIS A 165 -2.75 5.59 -6.84
CA HIS A 165 -3.45 6.75 -6.31
C HIS A 165 -3.23 6.94 -4.80
N ASP A 166 -2.43 6.08 -4.14
CA ASP A 166 -1.79 6.40 -2.86
C ASP A 166 -0.66 7.40 -3.12
N TRP A 167 -1.09 8.66 -3.14
CA TRP A 167 -0.30 9.86 -3.21
C TRP A 167 1.06 9.70 -2.51
N GLN A 168 2.15 9.71 -3.29
CA GLN A 168 3.36 10.37 -2.82
C GLN A 168 2.95 11.78 -2.39
N SER A 169 2.86 11.98 -1.08
CA SER A 169 2.86 13.27 -0.41
C SER A 169 1.83 14.28 -0.93
N SER A 170 0.60 14.31 -0.38
CA SER A 170 -0.10 15.56 0.04
C SER A 170 -1.60 15.42 0.39
N VAL A 171 -2.33 14.37 0.01
CA VAL A 171 -3.81 14.37 0.15
C VAL A 171 -4.36 13.97 1.52
N PHE A 172 -3.54 13.40 2.42
CA PHE A 172 -4.00 13.09 3.78
C PHE A 172 -4.43 14.34 4.59
N TRP A 173 -4.05 15.54 4.16
CA TRP A 173 -4.44 16.80 4.81
C TRP A 173 -5.83 17.33 4.42
N CYS A 174 -6.50 16.80 3.39
CA CYS A 174 -7.78 17.35 2.93
C CYS A 174 -9.04 16.65 3.50
N LEU A 175 -8.91 15.58 4.28
CA LEU A 175 -10.07 14.81 4.76
C LEU A 175 -10.17 14.63 6.29
N ILE A 176 -9.41 15.40 7.08
CA ILE A 176 -9.65 15.54 8.52
C ILE A 176 -10.09 16.99 8.82
N PHE A 177 -11.41 17.19 8.71
CA PHE A 177 -12.30 18.26 9.22
C PHE A 177 -12.09 19.74 8.80
N PRO A 178 -13.18 20.54 8.71
CA PRO A 178 -14.61 20.21 8.86
C PRO A 178 -15.32 19.89 7.54
#